data_AF-A0A955T1R2-F1
#
_entry.id   AF-A0A955T1R2-F1
#
_cell.length_a   1.000
_cell.length_b   1.000
_cell.length_c   1.000
_cell.angle_alpha   90.00
_cell.angle_beta   90.00
_cell.angle_gamma   90.00
#
_symmetry.space_group_name_H-M   'P 1'
#
loop_
_entity.id
_entity.type
_entity.pdbx_description
1 polymer ?
#
loop_
_entity_poly.entity_id
_entity_poly.type
_entity_poly.pdbx_seq_one_letter_code
_entity_poly.pdbx_strand_id
1 'polypeptide(L)' 'VEKNVDHPLGTLLYSISTMHCMTVSLAMGGMGLGTMWGVELAQKMLAEAGFKSVDIKRLPHDIQNCFYICRK' A
#
# COMPACT_ATOMS: atom_id res chain seq x y z
N VAL A 1 13.27 0.70 11.61
CA VAL A 1 11.98 0.06 11.98
C VAL A 1 10.96 0.47 10.93
N GLU A 2 10.12 -0.44 10.45
CA GLU A 2 9.06 -0.11 9.48
C GLU A 2 8.11 0.95 10.09
N LYS A 3 7.68 1.93 9.30
CA LYS A 3 6.90 3.09 9.78
C LYS A 3 5.44 2.77 10.12
N ASN A 4 5.05 1.51 10.08
CA ASN A 4 3.67 1.03 10.19
C ASN A 4 3.45 0.08 11.38
N VAL A 5 4.48 -0.15 12.21
CA VAL A 5 4.39 -1.01 13.40
C VAL A 5 3.34 -0.49 14.39
N ASP A 6 3.22 0.84 14.52
CA ASP A 6 2.26 1.48 15.42
C ASP A 6 0.86 1.67 14.79
N HIS A 7 0.62 1.10 13.61
CA HIS A 7 -0.68 1.20 12.96
C HIS A 7 -1.73 0.44 13.79
N PRO A 8 -2.87 1.07 14.18
CA PRO A 8 -3.85 0.45 15.07
C PRO A 8 -4.46 -0.84 14.51
N LEU A 9 -4.50 -0.96 13.18
CA LEU A 9 -4.94 -2.17 12.47
C LEU A 9 -3.79 -2.99 11.89
N GLY A 10 -2.54 -2.72 12.27
CA GLY A 10 -1.34 -3.31 11.67
C GLY A 10 -1.40 -4.84 11.63
N THR A 11 -1.55 -5.48 12.79
CA THR A 11 -1.65 -6.95 12.90
C THR A 11 -2.74 -7.52 12.00
N LEU A 12 -3.93 -6.93 12.02
CA LEU A 12 -5.05 -7.37 11.17
C LEU A 12 -4.71 -7.27 9.67
N LEU A 13 -4.17 -6.13 9.24
CA LEU A 13 -3.84 -5.88 7.84
C LEU A 13 -2.69 -6.78 7.35
N TYR A 14 -1.70 -7.07 8.20
CA TYR A 14 -0.67 -8.07 7.90
C TYR A 14 -1.23 -9.48 7.83
N SER A 15 -2.14 -9.88 8.73
CA SER A 15 -2.82 -11.18 8.65
C SER A 15 -3.61 -11.33 7.36
N ILE A 16 -4.39 -10.32 6.97
CA ILE A 16 -5.11 -10.30 5.67
C ILE A 16 -4.12 -10.39 4.52
N SER A 17 -2.99 -9.68 4.59
CA SER A 17 -1.95 -9.74 3.58
C SER A 17 -1.44 -11.17 3.39
N THR A 18 -1.02 -11.83 4.47
CA THR A 18 -0.40 -13.16 4.42
C THR A 18 -1.38 -14.30 4.20
N MET A 19 -2.67 -14.09 4.49
CA MET A 19 -3.71 -15.12 4.31
C MET A 19 -4.55 -14.93 3.05
N HIS A 20 -4.43 -13.78 2.36
CA HIS A 20 -5.20 -13.48 1.17
C HIS A 20 -4.43 -12.66 0.13
N CYS A 21 -4.22 -11.35 0.33
CA CYS A 21 -3.82 -10.44 -0.76
C CYS A 21 -2.46 -10.79 -1.37
N MET A 22 -1.48 -11.16 -0.55
CA MET A 22 -0.17 -11.59 -1.02
C MET A 22 -0.25 -12.97 -1.68
N THR A 23 -0.96 -13.92 -1.05
CA THR A 23 -1.00 -15.32 -1.50
C THR A 23 -1.71 -15.48 -2.84
N VAL A 24 -2.82 -14.76 -3.07
CA VAL A 24 -3.51 -14.79 -4.37
C VAL A 24 -2.66 -14.18 -5.49
N SER A 25 -1.87 -13.14 -5.19
CA SER A 25 -0.93 -12.56 -6.16
C SER A 25 0.17 -13.55 -6.50
N LEU A 26 0.80 -14.17 -5.50
CA LEU A 26 1.87 -15.14 -5.69
C LEU A 26 1.40 -16.39 -6.43
N ALA A 27 0.19 -16.88 -6.16
CA ALA A 27 -0.38 -18.04 -6.84
C ALA A 27 -0.49 -17.85 -8.36
N MET A 28 -0.60 -16.61 -8.82
CA MET A 28 -0.64 -16.24 -10.24
C MET A 28 0.71 -15.74 -10.78
N GLY A 29 1.81 -15.94 -10.05
CA GLY A 29 3.16 -15.46 -10.44
C GLY A 29 3.33 -13.93 -10.33
N GLY A 30 2.47 -13.25 -9.58
CA GLY A 30 2.55 -11.81 -9.33
C GLY A 30 3.60 -11.42 -8.29
N MET A 31 3.76 -10.12 -8.06
CA MET A 31 4.81 -9.57 -7.21
C MET A 31 4.61 -9.80 -5.70
N GLY A 32 3.40 -10.20 -5.26
CA GLY A 32 3.17 -10.49 -3.84
C GLY A 32 3.36 -9.30 -2.90
N LEU A 33 3.05 -8.07 -3.35
CA LEU A 33 3.29 -6.86 -2.55
C LEU A 33 2.49 -6.84 -1.23
N GLY A 34 1.30 -7.45 -1.25
CA GLY A 34 0.45 -7.57 -0.08
C GLY A 34 -0.31 -6.29 0.27
N THR A 35 -1.12 -6.36 1.33
CA THR A 35 -1.99 -5.25 1.78
C THR A 35 -1.18 -4.08 2.33
N MET A 36 -0.08 -4.38 3.03
CA MET A 36 0.78 -3.41 3.72
C MET A 36 2.02 -3.00 2.90
N TRP A 37 1.94 -3.03 1.57
CA TRP A 37 3.03 -2.67 0.65
C TRP A 37 3.62 -1.26 0.83
N GLY A 38 2.87 -0.35 1.45
CA GLY A 38 3.38 0.93 1.95
C GLY A 38 3.32 2.09 0.95
N VAL A 39 3.34 3.30 1.49
CA VAL A 39 3.26 4.55 0.71
C VAL A 39 4.51 4.78 -0.11
N GLU A 40 5.68 4.45 0.45
CA GLU A 40 6.97 4.65 -0.19
C GLU A 40 7.09 3.85 -1.48
N LEU A 41 6.67 2.58 -1.46
CA LEU A 41 6.68 1.74 -2.65
C LEU A 41 5.61 2.19 -3.66
N ALA A 42 4.42 2.55 -3.18
CA ALA A 42 3.36 3.09 -4.04
C ALA A 42 3.83 4.35 -4.80
N GLN A 43 4.48 5.29 -4.12
CA GLN A 43 5.04 6.50 -4.75
C GLN A 43 6.12 6.18 -5.78
N LYS A 44 7.02 5.24 -5.45
CA LYS A 44 8.06 4.79 -6.39
C LYS A 44 7.44 4.20 -7.66
N MET A 45 6.48 3.29 -7.53
CA MET A 45 5.82 2.66 -8.67
C MET A 45 5.00 3.65 -9.50
N LEU A 46 4.37 4.65 -8.88
CA LEU A 46 3.69 5.73 -9.58
C LEU A 46 4.67 6.60 -10.39
N ALA A 47 5.84 6.90 -9.84
CA ALA A 47 6.88 7.63 -10.55
C ALA A 47 7.43 6.81 -11.74
N GLU A 48 7.67 5.51 -11.54
CA GLU A 48 8.11 4.58 -12.59
C GLU A 48 7.06 4.45 -13.72
N ALA A 49 5.78 4.55 -13.39
CA ALA A 49 4.68 4.59 -14.36
C ALA A 49 4.57 5.94 -15.12
N GLY A 50 5.37 6.95 -14.78
CA GLY A 50 5.45 8.22 -15.48
C GLY A 50 4.52 9.33 -14.96
N PHE A 51 3.96 9.20 -13.76
CA PHE A 51 3.26 10.31 -13.11
C PHE A 51 4.28 11.35 -12.61
N LYS A 52 4.09 12.61 -13.00
CA LYS A 52 5.02 13.71 -12.65
C LYS A 52 4.69 14.37 -11.32
N SER A 53 3.45 14.26 -10.87
CA SER A 53 2.98 14.81 -9.61
C SER A 53 2.11 13.78 -8.91
N VAL A 54 2.42 13.49 -7.65
CA VAL A 54 1.64 12.59 -6.80
C VAL A 54 1.38 13.31 -5.48
N ASP A 55 0.12 13.70 -5.26
CA ASP A 55 -0.35 14.19 -3.97
C ASP A 55 -0.97 13.03 -3.17
N ILE A 56 -0.72 12.99 -1.87
CA ILE A 56 -1.32 12.01 -0.97
C ILE A 56 -2.21 12.73 0.02
N LYS A 57 -3.48 12.33 0.08
CA LYS A 57 -4.44 12.82 1.07
C LYS A 57 -4.86 11.67 1.99
N ARG A 58 -5.15 12.02 3.24
CA ARG A 58 -5.68 11.11 4.26
C ARG A 58 -6.94 11.75 4.83
N LEU A 59 -7.95 10.93 5.07
CA LEU A 59 -9.19 11.38 5.69
C LEU A 59 -9.12 11.08 7.19
N PRO A 60 -9.47 12.01 8.09
CA PRO A 60 -9.38 11.77 9.53
C PRO A 60 -10.19 10.56 10.03
N HIS A 61 -11.26 10.20 9.32
CA HIS A 61 -12.13 9.07 9.63
C HIS A 61 -11.71 7.75 8.96
N ASP A 62 -10.76 7.79 8.03
CA ASP A 62 -10.24 6.62 7.34
C ASP A 62 -8.77 6.43 7.71
N ILE A 63 -8.57 5.65 8.76
CA ILE A 63 -7.23 5.34 9.28
C ILE A 63 -6.49 4.32 8.40
N GLN A 64 -7.17 3.66 7.47
CA GLN A 64 -6.62 2.56 6.69
C GLN A 64 -6.06 3.02 5.34
N ASN A 65 -6.75 3.92 4.64
CA ASN A 65 -6.43 4.22 3.25
C ASN A 65 -5.62 5.51 3.05
N CYS A 66 -4.86 5.52 1.96
CA CYS A 66 -4.22 6.70 1.40
C CYS A 66 -4.87 7.02 0.05
N PHE A 67 -5.25 8.28 -0.15
CA PHE A 67 -5.84 8.75 -1.41
C PHE A 67 -4.75 9.38 -2.26
N TYR A 68 -4.32 8.68 -3.31
CA TYR A 68 -3.30 9.13 -4.25
C TYR A 68 -3.96 9.92 -5.39
N ILE A 69 -3.51 11.15 -5.60
CA ILE A 69 -3.98 12.04 -6.67
C ILE A 69 -2.80 12.28 -7.61
N CYS A 70 -2.83 11.63 -8.76
CA CYS A 70 -1.70 11.56 -9.70
C CYS A 70 -1.96 12.38 -10.97
N ARG A 71 -0.97 13.16 -11.42
CA ARG A 71 -1.01 13.95 -12.68
C ARG A 71 0.22 13.65 -13.54
N LYS A 72 0.05 13.72 -14.87
CA LYS A 72 1.08 13.46 -15.89
C LYS A 72 1.70 14.75 -16.43
#